data_AF-A0A3N5RDI2-F1
#
_entry.id   AF-A0A3N5RDI2-F1
#
_cell.length_a   1.000
_cell.length_b   1.000
_cell.length_c   1.000
_cell.angle_alpha   90.00
_cell.angle_beta   90.00
_cell.angle_gamma   90.00
#
_symmetry.space_group_name_H-M   'P 1'
#
loop_
_entity.id
_entity.type
_entity.pdbx_description
1 polymer ?
#
loop_
_entity_poly.entity_id
_entity_poly.type
_entity_poly.pdbx_seq_one_letter_code
_entity_poly.pdbx_strand_id
1 'polypeptide(L)' 'MTIKQSKRPFAVWMLIALLVFLAIAALGGGAGMIAGPDGSLLQFPEGSLEGSPFNSYLIPGIILFTLSGIFPLLVV' A
#
# COMPACT_ATOMS: atom_id res chain seq x y z
N MET A 1 7.21 -13.67 -40.21
CA MET A 1 7.40 -12.55 -39.27
C MET A 1 7.68 -13.17 -37.90
N THR A 2 8.95 -13.29 -37.51
CA THR A 2 9.35 -14.06 -36.32
C THR A 2 9.39 -13.12 -35.12
N ILE A 3 8.42 -13.24 -34.21
CA ILE A 3 8.35 -12.44 -32.98
C ILE A 3 9.52 -12.86 -32.08
N LYS A 4 10.52 -11.99 -31.98
CA LYS A 4 11.67 -12.19 -31.10
C LYS A 4 11.21 -11.96 -29.66
N GLN A 5 11.13 -13.03 -28.87
CA GLN A 5 10.78 -12.98 -27.45
C GLN A 5 11.79 -12.07 -26.72
N SER A 6 11.39 -10.84 -26.37
CA SER A 6 12.23 -9.96 -25.55
C SER A 6 12.19 -10.46 -24.11
N LYS A 7 13.35 -10.85 -23.56
CA LYS A 7 13.46 -11.03 -22.11
C LYS A 7 12.99 -9.74 -21.42
N ARG A 8 12.12 -9.86 -20.41
CA ARG A 8 11.65 -8.69 -19.65
C ARG A 8 12.89 -7.89 -19.20
N PRO A 9 12.96 -6.57 -19.47
CA PRO A 9 14.12 -5.78 -19.13
C PRO A 9 14.31 -5.76 -17.60
N PHE A 10 15.55 -5.59 -17.15
CA PHE A 10 15.89 -5.57 -15.71
C PHE A 10 15.02 -4.59 -14.91
N ALA A 11 14.68 -3.44 -15.50
CA ALA A 11 13.77 -2.46 -14.92
C ALA A 11 12.40 -3.03 -14.54
N VAL A 12 11.86 -4.01 -15.28
CA VAL A 12 10.58 -4.64 -14.97
C VAL A 12 10.70 -5.53 -13.74
N TRP A 13 11.80 -6.28 -13.60
CA TRP A 13 12.04 -7.07 -12.39
C TRP A 13 12.24 -6.19 -11.16
N MET A 14 12.96 -5.08 -11.31
CA MET A 14 13.12 -4.09 -10.25
C MET A 14 11.76 -3.47 -9.86
N LEU A 15 10.93 -3.12 -10.84
CA LEU A 15 9.58 -2.59 -10.60
C LEU A 15 8.71 -3.60 -9.84
N ILE A 16 8.72 -4.88 -10.23
CA ILE A 16 8.01 -5.96 -9.55
C ILE A 16 8.45 -6.05 -8.09
N ALA A 17 9.77 -6.06 -7.83
CA ALA A 17 10.29 -6.11 -6.47
C ALA A 17 9.84 -4.91 -5.61
N LEU A 18 9.86 -3.70 -6.19
CA LEU A 18 9.39 -2.49 -5.51
C LEU A 18 7.88 -2.51 -5.25
N LEU A 19 7.08 -3.04 -6.17
CA LEU A 19 5.63 -3.18 -5.99
C LEU A 19 5.27 -4.20 -4.91
N VAL A 20 5.99 -5.33 -4.85
CA VAL A 20 5.81 -6.31 -3.77
C VAL A 20 6.21 -5.70 -2.42
N PHE A 21 7.32 -4.98 -2.36
CA PHE A 21 7.73 -4.26 -1.15
C PHE A 21 6.69 -3.23 -0.70
N LEU A 22 6.19 -2.41 -1.62
CA LEU A 22 5.10 -1.47 -1.37
C LEU A 22 3.87 -2.18 -0.82
N ALA A 23 3.46 -3.29 -1.44
CA ALA A 23 2.27 -4.02 -1.03
C ALA A 23 2.39 -4.56 0.40
N ILE A 24 3.53 -5.15 0.76
CA ILE A 24 3.76 -5.65 2.12
C ILE A 24 3.66 -4.51 3.14
N ALA A 25 4.31 -3.37 2.85
CA ALA A 25 4.26 -2.19 3.72
C ALA A 25 2.83 -1.63 3.85
N ALA A 26 2.09 -1.56 2.74
CA ALA A 26 0.71 -1.06 2.69
C ALA A 26 -0.29 -1.99 3.39
N LEU A 27 -0.12 -3.32 3.28
CA LEU A 27 -0.92 -4.29 4.01
C LEU A 27 -0.68 -4.18 5.52
N GLY A 28 0.58 -4.07 5.95
CA GLY A 28 0.92 -3.89 7.36
C GLY A 28 0.39 -2.57 7.94
N GLY A 29 0.71 -1.44 7.28
CA GLY A 29 0.26 -0.12 7.71
C GLY A 29 -1.25 0.04 7.65
N GLY A 30 -1.88 -0.42 6.57
CA GLY A 30 -3.33 -0.39 6.40
C GLY A 30 -4.06 -1.26 7.44
N ALA A 31 -3.57 -2.48 7.71
CA ALA A 31 -4.12 -3.33 8.76
C ALA A 31 -3.98 -2.68 10.15
N GLY A 32 -2.85 -2.03 10.42
CA GLY A 32 -2.64 -1.27 11.66
C GLY A 32 -3.64 -0.11 11.82
N MET A 33 -3.89 0.64 10.75
CA MET A 33 -4.90 1.71 10.74
C MET A 33 -6.34 1.18 10.89
N ILE A 34 -6.64 0.00 10.34
CA ILE A 34 -7.97 -0.62 10.45
C ILE A 34 -8.19 -1.17 11.86
N ALA A 35 -7.19 -1.84 12.44
CA ALA A 35 -7.27 -2.44 13.76
C ALA A 35 -7.21 -1.40 14.89
N GLY A 36 -6.49 -0.29 14.68
CA GLY A 36 -6.33 0.83 15.61
C GLY A 36 -6.70 2.15 14.94
N PRO A 37 -8.00 2.40 14.67
CA PRO A 37 -8.46 3.53 13.88
C PRO A 37 -8.36 4.90 14.57
N ASP A 38 -8.09 4.89 15.86
CA ASP A 38 -7.67 6.05 16.66
C ASP A 38 -6.20 6.41 16.43
N GLY A 39 -5.42 5.54 15.78
CA GLY A 39 -4.00 5.73 15.52
C GLY A 39 -3.09 5.23 16.65
N SER A 40 -3.64 4.66 17.73
CA SER A 40 -2.86 4.19 18.89
C SER A 40 -1.91 3.05 18.54
N LEU A 41 -2.34 2.10 17.69
CA LEU A 41 -1.52 0.96 17.27
C LEU A 41 -0.30 1.37 16.43
N LEU A 42 -0.41 2.48 15.70
CA LEU A 42 0.68 3.01 14.86
C LEU A 42 1.43 4.16 15.56
N GLN A 43 1.08 4.45 16.81
CA GLN A 43 1.68 5.51 17.61
C GLN A 43 1.65 6.88 16.91
N PHE A 44 0.54 7.17 16.21
CA PHE A 44 0.40 8.47 15.56
C PHE A 44 0.26 9.58 16.61
N PRO A 45 0.87 10.76 16.37
CA PRO A 45 0.67 11.91 17.24
C PRO A 45 -0.81 12.29 17.33
N GLU A 46 -1.26 12.71 18.50
CA GLU A 46 -2.59 13.27 18.68
C GLU A 46 -2.79 14.48 17.76
N GLY A 47 -4.00 14.64 17.23
CA GLY A 47 -4.32 15.72 16.29
C GLY A 47 -3.79 15.52 14.87
N SER A 48 -3.17 14.39 14.52
CA SER A 48 -2.70 14.12 13.15
C SER A 48 -3.82 14.07 12.08
N LEU A 49 -5.09 14.00 12.51
CA LEU A 49 -6.27 14.13 11.65
C LEU A 49 -6.91 15.53 11.67
N GLU A 50 -6.40 16.47 12.49
CA GLU A 50 -6.89 17.85 12.52
C GLU A 50 -6.70 18.52 11.16
N GLY A 51 -7.78 19.14 10.65
CA GLY A 51 -7.79 19.71 9.30
C GLY A 51 -7.96 18.71 8.17
N SER A 52 -8.06 17.41 8.48
CA SER A 52 -8.44 16.38 7.50
C SER A 52 -9.97 16.19 7.47
N PRO A 53 -10.53 15.69 6.36
CA PRO A 53 -11.95 15.35 6.28
C PRO A 53 -12.31 14.05 7.03
N PHE A 54 -11.35 13.39 7.69
CA PHE A 54 -11.54 12.10 8.32
C PHE A 54 -11.51 12.20 9.84
N ASN A 55 -12.48 11.56 10.50
CA ASN A 55 -12.54 11.47 11.96
C ASN A 55 -11.77 10.28 12.53
N SER A 56 -11.28 9.36 11.68
CA SER A 56 -10.50 8.18 12.07
C SER A 56 -9.64 7.67 10.92
N TYR A 57 -8.66 6.82 11.23
CA TYR A 57 -7.79 6.17 10.25
C TYR A 57 -8.44 4.98 9.53
N LEU A 58 -9.71 4.64 9.80
CA LEU A 58 -10.38 3.52 9.13
C LEU A 58 -10.41 3.69 7.61
N ILE A 59 -10.93 4.82 7.14
CA ILE A 59 -11.08 5.07 5.70
C ILE A 59 -9.70 5.16 5.01
N PRO A 60 -8.74 5.95 5.53
CA PRO A 60 -7.36 5.93 5.04
C PRO A 60 -6.73 4.52 5.04
N GLY A 61 -6.95 3.74 6.11
CA GLY A 61 -6.43 2.39 6.27
C GLY A 61 -6.97 1.40 5.26
N ILE A 62 -8.27 1.43 4.99
CA ILE A 62 -8.91 0.59 3.96
C ILE A 62 -8.32 0.93 2.59
N ILE A 63 -8.25 2.21 2.24
CA ILE A 63 -7.68 2.65 0.95
C ILE A 63 -6.23 2.16 0.81
N LEU A 64 -5.42 2.35 1.85
CA LEU A 64 -4.02 1.91 1.87
C LEU A 64 -3.92 0.38 1.73
N PHE A 65 -4.72 -0.37 2.48
CA PHE A 65 -4.72 -1.84 2.47
C PHE A 65 -5.15 -2.39 1.11
N THR A 66 -6.21 -1.86 0.51
CA THR A 66 -6.79 -2.42 -0.72
C THR A 66 -6.10 -1.89 -1.97
N LEU A 67 -6.00 -0.57 -2.14
CA LEU A 67 -5.51 0.04 -3.39
C LEU A 67 -3.99 -0.01 -3.50
N SER A 68 -3.28 0.11 -2.38
CA SER A 68 -1.81 0.07 -2.36
C SER A 68 -1.24 -1.27 -1.88
N GLY A 69 -2.03 -2.08 -1.17
CA GLY A 69 -1.65 -3.43 -0.74
C GLY A 69 -2.08 -4.51 -1.73
N ILE A 70 -3.39 -4.77 -1.80
CA ILE A 70 -3.95 -5.88 -2.60
C ILE A 70 -3.76 -5.64 -4.10
N PHE A 71 -4.12 -4.46 -4.61
CA PHE A 71 -4.13 -4.22 -6.05
C PHE A 71 -2.76 -4.40 -6.72
N PRO A 72 -1.63 -3.87 -6.19
CA PRO A 72 -0.32 -4.13 -6.78
C PRO A 72 0.04 -5.61 -6.82
N LEU A 73 -0.34 -6.41 -5.82
CA LEU A 73 -0.09 -7.86 -5.80
C LEU A 73 -0.89 -8.62 -6.86
N LEU A 74 -2.05 -8.11 -7.26
CA LEU A 74 -2.87 -8.73 -8.31
C LEU A 74 -2.32 -8.48 -9.73
N VAL A 75 -1.55 -7.41 -9.91
CA VAL A 75 -1.11 -6.93 -11.24
C VAL A 75 0.34 -7.31 -11.57
N VAL A 76 1.17 -7.52 -10.54
CA VAL A 76 2.58 -7.95 -10.64
C VAL A 76 2.72 -9.37 -11.20
#